data_AF-W7DUD6-F1
#
_entry.id   AF-W7DUD6-F1
#
_cell.length_a   1.000
_cell.length_b   1.000
_cell.length_c   1.000
_cell.angle_alpha   90.00
_cell.angle_beta   90.00
_cell.angle_gamma   90.00
#
_symmetry.space_group_name_H-M   'P 1'
#
loop_
_entity.id
_entity.type
_entity.pdbx_description
1 polymer ?
#
loop_
_entity_poly.entity_id
_entity_poly.type
_entity_poly.pdbx_seq_one_letter_code
_entity_poly.pdbx_strand_id
1 'polypeptide(L)'
;MKKKTTIEVARDLLGTKLVHDTGAVKYTSLIVETEAYLGETDEAAHSYLKRRTKRTEVMFMPAGAIYMYQMHRQVLLNFITMEEGVPEAVLIRAVEPLTGISEMELNRGLKSGIEVSNGPGKLTQAMEFSMEDYGKTLFDSNIWLEKA
;
A
#
# COMPACT_ATOMS: atom_id res chain seq x y z
N MET A 1 16.38 16.46 -9.73
CA MET A 1 15.33 16.44 -8.68
C MET A 1 15.97 16.02 -7.37
N LYS A 2 15.66 16.68 -6.26
CA LYS A 2 16.10 16.24 -4.92
C LYS A 2 15.38 14.93 -4.60
N LYS A 3 16.13 13.90 -4.19
CA LYS A 3 15.57 12.62 -3.71
C LYS A 3 14.79 12.90 -2.42
N LYS A 4 13.52 12.50 -2.38
CA LYS A 4 12.67 12.65 -1.19
C LYS A 4 12.96 11.52 -0.21
N THR A 5 12.86 11.81 1.08
CA THR A 5 12.91 10.81 2.16
C THR A 5 11.59 10.05 2.24
N THR A 6 11.59 8.86 2.85
CA THR A 6 10.38 8.06 3.08
C THR A 6 9.31 8.83 3.85
N ILE A 7 9.71 9.68 4.80
CA ILE A 7 8.80 10.53 5.57
C ILE A 7 8.15 11.60 4.67
N GLU A 8 8.93 12.22 3.77
CA GLU A 8 8.39 13.17 2.79
C GLU A 8 7.43 12.46 1.82
N VAL A 9 7.80 11.28 1.33
CA VAL A 9 6.94 10.47 0.45
C VAL A 9 5.63 10.07 1.15
N ALA A 10 5.68 9.65 2.41
CA ALA A 10 4.47 9.32 3.18
C ALA A 10 3.50 10.52 3.24
N ARG A 11 4.01 11.73 3.47
CA ARG A 11 3.19 12.95 3.48
C ARG A 11 2.64 13.29 2.10
N ASP A 12 3.45 13.13 1.05
CA ASP A 12 3.01 13.42 -0.32
C ASP A 12 1.96 12.43 -0.83
N LEU A 13 1.94 11.21 -0.30
CA LEU A 13 0.93 10.22 -0.64
C LEU A 13 -0.46 10.60 -0.13
N LEU A 14 -0.58 11.42 0.91
CA LEU A 14 -1.87 11.91 1.39
C LEU A 14 -2.56 12.76 0.31
N GLY A 15 -3.82 12.42 0.01
CA GLY A 15 -4.58 13.02 -1.09
C GLY A 15 -4.22 12.49 -2.48
N THR A 16 -3.28 11.55 -2.61
CA THR A 16 -3.03 10.84 -3.87
C THR A 16 -4.11 9.78 -4.09
N LYS A 17 -4.55 9.62 -5.34
CA LYS A 17 -5.54 8.59 -5.68
C LYS A 17 -4.85 7.24 -5.84
N LEU A 18 -5.26 6.28 -5.02
CA LEU A 18 -4.92 4.87 -5.15
C LEU A 18 -5.94 4.19 -6.04
N VAL A 19 -5.45 3.48 -7.05
CA VAL A 19 -6.29 2.78 -8.03
C VAL A 19 -5.99 1.29 -7.99
N HIS A 20 -7.03 0.48 -8.05
CA HIS A 20 -6.95 -0.96 -8.29
C HIS A 20 -7.91 -1.35 -9.39
N ASP A 21 -7.43 -2.04 -10.41
CA ASP A 21 -8.24 -2.52 -11.53
C ASP A 21 -8.16 -4.04 -11.62
N THR A 22 -9.24 -4.72 -11.22
CA THR A 22 -9.32 -6.18 -11.27
C THR A 22 -9.69 -6.70 -12.66
N GLY A 23 -9.89 -5.81 -13.64
CA GLY A 23 -10.49 -6.10 -14.94
C GLY A 23 -12.03 -6.23 -14.89
N ALA A 24 -12.60 -6.56 -13.72
CA ALA A 24 -14.04 -6.58 -13.50
C ALA A 24 -14.54 -5.27 -12.88
N VAL A 25 -13.80 -4.73 -11.91
CA VAL A 25 -14.14 -3.50 -11.19
C VAL A 25 -12.89 -2.63 -11.08
N LYS A 26 -13.07 -1.32 -11.29
CA LYS A 26 -12.03 -0.31 -11.06
C LYS A 26 -12.34 0.50 -9.80
N TYR A 27 -11.60 0.20 -8.74
CA TYR A 27 -11.66 0.91 -7.47
C TYR A 27 -10.76 2.14 -7.51
N THR A 28 -11.27 3.28 -7.06
CA THR A 28 -10.44 4.45 -6.82
C THR A 28 -10.74 5.03 -5.46
N SER A 29 -9.70 5.41 -4.72
CA SER A 29 -9.82 6.01 -3.39
C SER A 29 -8.72 7.03 -3.15
N LEU A 30 -8.95 8.06 -2.32
CA LEU A 30 -7.91 8.96 -1.86
C LEU A 30 -7.18 8.35 -0.65
N ILE A 31 -5.86 8.38 -0.64
CA ILE A 31 -5.08 7.99 0.54
C ILE A 31 -5.24 9.06 1.61
N VAL A 32 -5.70 8.69 2.80
CA VAL A 32 -5.95 9.64 3.91
C VAL A 32 -5.12 9.33 5.16
N GLU A 33 -4.48 8.17 5.22
CA GLU A 33 -3.60 7.79 6.33
C GLU A 33 -2.45 6.91 5.82
N THR A 34 -1.23 7.23 6.25
CA THR A 34 -0.01 6.52 5.88
C THR A 34 0.91 6.35 7.08
N GLU A 35 1.78 5.35 7.06
CA GLU A 35 2.84 5.16 8.07
C GLU A 35 4.17 4.84 7.38
N ALA A 36 5.22 5.58 7.76
CA ALA A 36 6.55 5.42 7.20
C ALA A 36 7.37 4.43 8.05
N TYR A 37 8.03 3.48 7.39
CA TYR A 37 8.96 2.54 8.00
C TYR A 37 10.38 2.82 7.51
N LEU A 38 11.31 3.11 8.43
CA LEU A 38 12.68 3.56 8.12
C LEU A 38 13.70 2.42 8.02
N GLY A 39 13.21 1.22 7.68
CA GLY A 39 14.03 0.09 7.31
C GLY A 39 15.02 -0.36 8.39
N GLU A 40 16.32 -0.23 8.09
CA GLU A 40 17.40 -0.74 8.93
C GLU A 40 17.39 -0.19 10.37
N THR A 41 17.01 1.07 10.54
CA THR A 41 17.07 1.78 11.83
C THR A 41 15.75 1.79 12.59
N ASP A 42 14.72 1.15 12.04
CA ASP A 42 13.36 1.16 12.59
C ASP A 42 13.02 -0.21 13.18
N GLU A 43 12.94 -0.30 14.50
CA GLU A 43 12.61 -1.54 15.22
C GLU A 43 11.22 -2.09 14.87
N ALA A 44 10.30 -1.25 14.39
CA ALA A 44 8.97 -1.67 13.96
C ALA A 44 8.95 -2.22 12.52
N ALA A 45 9.99 -1.94 11.72
CA ALA A 45 10.07 -2.39 10.35
C ALA A 45 10.42 -3.87 10.25
N HIS A 46 9.82 -4.57 9.29
CA HIS A 46 10.19 -5.96 9.00
C HIS A 46 11.64 -6.13 8.53
N SER A 47 12.23 -5.06 8.00
CA SER A 47 13.60 -4.96 7.51
C SER A 47 14.59 -4.42 8.55
N TYR A 48 14.17 -4.28 9.83
CA TYR A 48 15.06 -3.87 10.93
C TYR A 48 16.37 -4.65 10.92
N LEU A 49 17.51 -3.97 11.11
CA LEU A 49 18.86 -4.54 10.98
C LEU A 49 19.14 -5.17 9.61
N LYS A 50 18.56 -4.62 8.53
CA LYS A 50 18.60 -5.17 7.17
C LYS A 50 18.14 -6.63 7.09
N ARG A 51 17.18 -7.03 7.92
CA ARG A 51 16.69 -8.41 7.92
C ARG A 51 16.04 -8.76 6.57
N ARG A 52 16.75 -9.59 5.81
CA ARG A 52 16.33 -10.09 4.50
C ARG A 52 15.86 -11.54 4.61
N THR A 53 14.63 -11.79 4.21
CA THR A 53 13.97 -13.09 4.21
C THR A 53 13.21 -13.23 2.90
N LYS A 54 12.75 -14.43 2.55
CA LYS A 54 11.89 -14.63 1.38
C LYS A 54 10.69 -13.67 1.35
N ARG A 55 10.13 -13.33 2.52
CA ARG A 55 9.01 -12.39 2.65
C ARG A 55 9.44 -10.93 2.43
N THR A 56 10.57 -10.51 3.02
CA THR A 56 11.03 -9.11 3.00
C THR A 56 11.92 -8.78 1.80
N GLU A 57 12.15 -9.75 0.91
CA GLU A 57 13.00 -9.60 -0.28
C GLU A 57 12.62 -8.39 -1.13
N VAL A 58 11.31 -8.22 -1.37
CA VAL A 58 10.76 -7.09 -2.14
C VAL A 58 11.07 -5.74 -1.50
N MET A 59 11.28 -5.67 -0.18
CA MET A 59 11.65 -4.40 0.45
C MET A 59 12.99 -3.86 -0.03
N PHE A 60 13.86 -4.71 -0.58
CA PHE A 60 15.16 -4.30 -1.13
C PHE A 60 15.10 -3.95 -2.63
N MET A 61 13.93 -4.02 -3.26
CA MET A 61 13.74 -3.61 -4.66
C MET A 61 13.75 -2.09 -4.81
N PRO A 62 13.86 -1.56 -6.05
CA PRO A 62 13.76 -0.12 -6.29
C PRO A 62 12.43 0.50 -5.86
N ALA A 63 12.43 1.83 -5.67
CA ALA A 63 11.25 2.62 -5.37
C ALA A 63 10.11 2.35 -6.36
N GLY A 64 8.89 2.28 -5.84
CA GLY A 64 7.69 1.92 -6.59
C GLY A 64 7.38 0.41 -6.59
N ALA A 65 8.23 -0.43 -6.02
CA ALA A 65 7.91 -1.83 -5.76
C ALA A 65 6.80 -1.98 -4.72
N ILE A 66 5.93 -2.97 -4.91
CA ILE A 66 4.76 -3.26 -4.09
C ILE A 66 5.11 -4.36 -3.10
N TYR A 67 5.21 -3.98 -1.82
CA TYR A 67 5.39 -4.92 -0.74
C TYR A 67 4.06 -5.21 -0.04
N MET A 68 3.56 -6.41 -0.29
CA MET A 68 2.36 -6.94 0.36
C MET A 68 2.70 -8.11 1.29
N TYR A 69 1.98 -8.21 2.39
CA TYR A 69 2.09 -9.37 3.27
C TYR A 69 0.78 -9.67 3.96
N GLN A 70 0.60 -10.94 4.32
CA GLN A 70 -0.54 -11.38 5.11
C GLN A 70 -0.24 -11.30 6.61
N MET A 71 -1.12 -10.64 7.34
CA MET A 71 -1.17 -10.65 8.80
C MET A 71 -2.55 -11.19 9.21
N HIS A 72 -2.56 -12.36 9.84
CA HIS A 72 -3.78 -13.15 10.03
C HIS A 72 -4.50 -13.41 8.69
N ARG A 73 -5.69 -12.84 8.48
CA ARG A 73 -6.50 -12.98 7.26
C ARG A 73 -6.53 -11.70 6.42
N GLN A 74 -5.64 -10.76 6.69
CA GLN A 74 -5.64 -9.45 6.04
C GLN A 74 -4.35 -9.27 5.27
N VAL A 75 -4.46 -8.76 4.05
CA VAL A 75 -3.31 -8.29 3.27
C VAL A 75 -3.04 -6.84 3.66
N LEU A 76 -1.78 -6.44 3.75
CA LEU A 76 -1.38 -5.05 3.97
C LEU A 76 -0.54 -4.57 2.79
N LEU A 77 -0.80 -3.35 2.32
CA LEU A 77 -0.16 -2.75 1.14
C LEU A 77 0.89 -1.73 1.54
N ASN A 78 2.11 -1.90 1.04
CA ASN A 78 3.21 -0.96 1.21
C ASN A 78 3.86 -0.66 -0.14
N PHE A 79 4.39 0.55 -0.27
CA PHE A 79 5.24 0.93 -1.39
C PHE A 79 6.67 1.16 -0.94
N ILE A 80 7.64 0.59 -1.65
CA ILE A 80 9.06 0.88 -1.43
C ILE A 80 9.35 2.27 -1.97
N THR A 81 10.10 3.06 -1.22
CA THR A 81 10.26 4.50 -1.50
C THR A 81 11.69 4.92 -1.80
N MET A 82 12.65 4.07 -1.47
CA MET A 82 14.07 4.35 -1.61
C MET A 82 14.71 3.53 -2.74
N GLU A 83 16.00 3.77 -2.99
CA GLU A 83 16.71 3.04 -4.04
C GLU A 83 16.91 1.57 -3.66
N GLU A 84 17.24 0.76 -4.66
CA GLU A 84 17.52 -0.65 -4.46
C GLU A 84 18.53 -0.88 -3.33
N GLY A 85 18.22 -1.81 -2.44
CA GLY A 85 19.02 -2.12 -1.26
C GLY A 85 18.72 -1.29 -0.01
N VAL A 86 17.90 -0.23 -0.09
CA VAL A 86 17.47 0.59 1.05
C VAL A 86 16.00 0.26 1.41
N PRO A 87 15.75 -0.56 2.45
CA PRO A 87 14.46 -1.20 2.64
C PRO A 87 13.46 -0.35 3.43
N GLU A 88 13.22 0.87 2.95
CA GLU A 88 12.27 1.82 3.51
C GLU A 88 10.97 1.85 2.70
N ALA A 89 9.84 1.93 3.40
CA ALA A 89 8.53 1.76 2.80
C ALA A 89 7.47 2.65 3.47
N VAL A 90 6.37 2.84 2.76
CA VAL A 90 5.16 3.47 3.31
C VAL A 90 4.01 2.48 3.27
N LEU A 91 3.41 2.23 4.44
CA LEU A 91 2.14 1.49 4.59
C LEU A 91 0.98 2.43 4.31
N ILE A 92 0.02 1.97 3.49
CA ILE A 92 -1.27 2.65 3.34
C ILE A 92 -2.21 2.15 4.44
N ARG A 93 -2.70 3.07 5.27
CA ARG A 93 -3.49 2.72 6.47
C ARG A 93 -4.98 2.96 6.31
N ALA A 94 -5.37 3.98 5.57
CA ALA A 94 -6.78 4.24 5.29
C ALA A 94 -6.95 4.99 3.97
N VAL A 95 -8.12 4.80 3.37
CA VAL A 95 -8.51 5.52 2.14
C VAL A 95 -9.94 6.02 2.22
N GLU A 96 -10.23 7.13 1.54
CA GLU A 96 -11.57 7.63 1.27
C GLU A 96 -12.05 7.12 -0.11
N PRO A 97 -13.07 6.25 -0.18
CA PRO A 97 -13.57 5.70 -1.44
C PRO A 97 -14.12 6.78 -2.39
N LEU A 98 -13.75 6.71 -3.68
CA LEU A 98 -14.26 7.59 -4.74
C LEU A 98 -15.13 6.84 -5.76
N THR A 99 -14.69 5.67 -6.23
CA THR A 99 -15.44 4.81 -7.18
C THR A 99 -15.40 3.35 -6.73
N GLY A 100 -16.39 2.56 -7.16
CA GLY A 100 -16.53 1.17 -6.75
C GLY A 100 -17.04 1.00 -5.31
N ILE A 101 -17.73 2.02 -4.77
CA ILE A 101 -18.13 2.08 -3.35
C ILE A 101 -19.05 0.91 -3.01
N SER A 102 -20.06 0.63 -3.83
CA SER A 102 -21.00 -0.47 -3.57
C SER A 102 -20.28 -1.82 -3.54
N GLU A 103 -19.31 -2.03 -4.42
CA GLU A 103 -18.47 -3.22 -4.44
C GLU A 103 -17.55 -3.28 -3.22
N MET A 104 -16.98 -2.15 -2.80
CA MET A 104 -16.20 -2.05 -1.57
C MET A 104 -17.03 -2.41 -0.33
N GLU A 105 -18.27 -1.94 -0.24
CA GLU A 105 -19.20 -2.29 0.86
C GLU A 105 -19.53 -3.79 0.83
N LEU A 106 -19.79 -4.36 -0.35
CA LEU A 106 -20.02 -5.81 -0.53
C LEU A 106 -18.81 -6.63 -0.09
N ASN A 107 -17.61 -6.26 -0.52
CA ASN A 107 -16.35 -6.90 -0.14
C ASN A 107 -16.12 -6.87 1.38
N ARG A 108 -16.70 -5.87 2.06
CA ARG A 108 -16.63 -5.67 3.51
C ARG A 108 -17.83 -6.23 4.27
N GLY A 109 -18.71 -7.00 3.63
CA GLY A 109 -19.88 -7.60 4.27
C GLY A 109 -20.94 -6.57 4.63
N LEU A 110 -21.24 -5.67 3.68
CA LEU A 110 -22.25 -4.60 3.77
C LEU A 110 -21.97 -3.57 4.89
N LYS A 111 -20.70 -3.38 5.25
CA LYS A 111 -20.28 -2.23 6.05
C LYS A 111 -20.28 -0.99 5.15
N SER A 112 -20.61 0.16 5.72
CA SER A 112 -20.72 1.43 5.00
C SER A 112 -20.00 2.57 5.72
N GLY A 113 -19.83 3.69 5.01
CA GLY A 113 -19.14 4.87 5.53
C GLY A 113 -17.67 4.59 5.87
N ILE A 114 -17.16 5.23 6.93
CA ILE A 114 -15.74 5.14 7.31
C ILE A 114 -15.28 3.70 7.61
N GLU A 115 -16.18 2.82 8.05
CA GLU A 115 -15.83 1.44 8.43
C GLU A 115 -15.44 0.55 7.24
N VAL A 116 -15.71 1.00 6.01
CA VAL A 116 -15.29 0.33 4.79
C VAL A 116 -13.76 0.24 4.70
N SER A 117 -13.07 1.34 5.00
CA SER A 117 -11.64 1.51 4.65
C SER A 117 -10.78 2.26 5.68
N ASN A 118 -11.26 2.52 6.90
CA ASN A 118 -10.50 3.15 7.98
C ASN A 118 -9.48 2.22 8.70
N GLY A 119 -8.78 1.37 7.95
CA GLY A 119 -7.72 0.52 8.50
C GLY A 119 -7.01 -0.30 7.42
N PRO A 120 -5.74 -0.68 7.62
CA PRO A 120 -4.90 -1.22 6.54
C PRO A 120 -5.42 -2.55 5.98
N GLY A 121 -5.93 -3.44 6.83
CA GLY A 121 -6.61 -4.66 6.38
C GLY A 121 -8.01 -4.41 5.84
N LYS A 122 -8.67 -3.33 6.31
CA LYS A 122 -10.03 -2.99 5.88
C LYS A 122 -10.01 -2.48 4.44
N LEU A 123 -9.15 -1.51 4.14
CA LEU A 123 -9.04 -0.95 2.80
C LEU A 123 -8.60 -2.00 1.78
N THR A 124 -7.71 -2.92 2.15
CA THR A 124 -7.24 -3.95 1.22
C THR A 124 -8.31 -4.96 0.89
N GLN A 125 -9.12 -5.36 1.87
CA GLN A 125 -10.30 -6.16 1.59
C GLN A 125 -11.32 -5.39 0.76
N ALA A 126 -11.60 -4.12 1.09
CA ALA A 126 -12.57 -3.30 0.39
C ALA A 126 -12.21 -3.15 -1.09
N MET A 127 -10.96 -2.83 -1.39
CA MET A 127 -10.45 -2.63 -2.75
C MET A 127 -10.04 -3.94 -3.44
N GLU A 128 -10.31 -5.11 -2.87
CA GLU A 128 -9.96 -6.42 -3.45
C GLU A 128 -8.46 -6.67 -3.69
N PHE A 129 -7.59 -6.06 -2.88
CA PHE A 129 -6.16 -6.30 -2.96
C PHE A 129 -5.80 -7.74 -2.56
N SER A 130 -4.96 -8.38 -3.37
CA SER A 130 -4.47 -9.75 -3.16
C SER A 130 -2.95 -9.81 -3.16
N MET A 131 -2.38 -11.00 -2.94
CA MET A 131 -0.92 -11.19 -3.03
C MET A 131 -0.40 -11.26 -4.47
N GLU A 132 -1.26 -11.13 -5.49
CA GLU A 132 -0.87 -11.24 -6.90
C GLU A 132 0.11 -10.14 -7.34
N ASP A 133 0.01 -8.94 -6.77
CA ASP A 133 0.90 -7.82 -7.08
C ASP A 133 2.14 -7.74 -6.18
N TYR A 134 2.35 -8.72 -5.30
CA TYR A 134 3.58 -8.82 -4.50
C TYR A 134 4.82 -8.88 -5.40
N GLY A 135 5.74 -7.95 -5.20
CA GLY A 135 7.00 -7.89 -5.95
C GLY A 135 6.86 -7.33 -7.37
N LYS A 136 5.66 -6.92 -7.79
CA LYS A 136 5.49 -6.05 -8.96
C LYS A 136 5.75 -4.59 -8.57
N THR A 137 5.63 -3.70 -9.54
CA THR A 137 5.79 -2.27 -9.39
C THR A 137 4.50 -1.53 -9.74
N LEU A 138 4.46 -0.24 -9.43
CA LEU A 138 3.40 0.69 -9.88
C LEU A 138 3.27 0.80 -11.42
N PHE A 139 4.16 0.19 -12.20
CA PHE A 139 4.18 0.28 -13.67
C PHE A 139 3.75 -1.00 -14.39
N ASP A 140 3.75 -2.14 -13.69
CA ASP A 140 3.49 -3.48 -14.26
C ASP A 140 2.53 -4.32 -13.39
N SER A 141 1.82 -3.67 -12.47
CA SER A 141 0.79 -4.28 -11.63
C SER A 141 -0.61 -3.76 -11.96
N ASN A 142 -1.60 -4.29 -11.24
CA ASN A 142 -2.97 -3.80 -11.29
C ASN A 142 -3.21 -2.61 -10.32
N ILE A 143 -2.16 -2.14 -9.65
CA ILE A 143 -2.21 -1.10 -8.61
C ILE A 143 -1.34 0.07 -9.05
N TRP A 144 -1.92 1.28 -9.11
CA TRP A 144 -1.15 2.47 -9.43
C TRP A 144 -1.63 3.70 -8.66
N LEU A 145 -0.87 4.79 -8.79
CA LEU A 145 -1.13 6.07 -8.15
C LEU A 145 -1.43 7.13 -9.22
N GLU A 146 -2.48 7.92 -9.01
CA GLU A 146 -2.82 9.08 -9.84
C GLU A 146 -2.84 10.34 -8.97
N LYS A 147 -2.56 11.49 -9.58
CA LYS A 147 -2.87 12.77 -8.95
C LYS A 147 -4.38 12.92 -8.82
N ALA A 148 -4.85 13.39 -7.67
CA ALA A 148 -6.24 13.77 -7.46
C ALA A 148 -6.63 14.96 -8.33
#